data_AF-A0A8C5MKU7-F1
#
_entry.id   AF-A0A8C5MKU7-F1
#
_cell.length_a   1.000
_cell.length_b   1.000
_cell.length_c   1.000
_cell.angle_alpha   90.00
_cell.angle_beta   90.00
_cell.angle_gamma   90.00
#
_symmetry.space_group_name_H-M   'P 1'
#
loop_
_entity.id
_entity.type
_entity.pdbx_description
1 polymer ?
#
loop_
_entity_poly.entity_id
_entity_poly.type
_entity_poly.pdbx_seq_one_letter_code
_entity_poly.pdbx_strand_id
1 'polypeptide(L)'
;MESQVVLPLLQSDLYEVVQAAIDGRLGACLPVWAHGKYKQHTEYSERNKIKSTGQYAEAFHTDQEKLTRASVEPTVTSNIVSHLEDSTQGQLGAPRKHAGYLEVDVSRYKDPVFVCAANSAGCKIQVAQSCDQHNLVARDLVAACMNDLVSQGAEPLYFVPHFTCGKLPVATSQAITDELTSACKTAGKTILEREVKQDLDLYHEGCYHLTGFAVGVVERKSRLPRSDKMAEGDVIIGVRSLGVHSSSFGIIRRIMEKHSLRYSSTLPVEDEDNTWGEMLLRSTKMYSATLSQALQSGHVRACVPVAEGGLKGSILKALPQNLGFIIDVLCWKIPAILSWLYKEGGLLEEDIISNFSCGLGVVMIVQKNMAEQMLLELQKQEEAWLIGALIQHRPDSSRAHVCHLLDALKVNTLQLLKNIPVSSKPNFTRNAAVFLCTTGTKLQLLIDSTRKSGNWARVALVISTQAAVEELKKAAGVGIPTRVIDPMFFGCHADFELTISKVLEEFSVDLICYVGFRRTMSAQFLTKWKGKIVNTYRTLSPSLKAEGASQAGMKRSGCTACFMIDGRVPGPIVMQETVRTVDKEDCVDEAHQRVITKAIFLVASGVVSLDTEERVHWNADTATTLCS
;
A
#
# COMPACT_ATOMS: atom_id res chain seq x y z
N MET A 1 -23.33 22.37 -25.47
CA MET A 1 -24.67 22.67 -24.91
C MET A 1 -24.73 22.05 -23.52
N GLU A 2 -23.84 22.48 -22.60
CA GLU A 2 -23.67 21.87 -21.25
C GLU A 2 -23.51 22.93 -20.15
N SER A 3 -23.85 24.19 -20.43
CA SER A 3 -23.82 25.29 -19.44
C SER A 3 -25.21 25.62 -18.86
N GLN A 4 -26.25 24.85 -19.16
CA GLN A 4 -27.62 25.10 -18.68
C GLN A 4 -28.05 24.28 -17.45
N VAL A 5 -27.20 23.35 -16.96
CA VAL A 5 -27.54 22.51 -15.79
C VAL A 5 -27.05 23.12 -14.46
N VAL A 6 -26.13 24.10 -14.49
CA VAL A 6 -25.56 24.70 -13.27
C VAL A 6 -26.31 25.96 -12.80
N LEU A 7 -27.04 26.63 -13.70
CA LEU A 7 -27.75 27.88 -13.39
C LEU A 7 -28.85 27.74 -12.32
N PRO A 8 -29.65 26.66 -12.25
CA PRO A 8 -30.64 26.50 -11.18
C PRO A 8 -30.01 26.16 -9.81
N LEU A 9 -28.81 25.54 -9.80
CA LEU A 9 -28.08 25.22 -8.57
C LEU A 9 -27.40 26.47 -7.96
N LEU A 10 -27.05 27.45 -8.80
CA LEU A 10 -26.53 28.76 -8.39
C LEU A 10 -27.61 29.73 -7.88
N GLN A 11 -28.90 29.39 -7.99
CA GLN A 11 -30.00 30.12 -7.35
C GLN A 11 -30.33 29.62 -5.94
N SER A 12 -29.47 28.80 -5.35
CA SER A 12 -29.60 28.35 -3.97
C SER A 12 -28.61 29.06 -3.05
N ASP A 13 -28.94 29.09 -1.75
CA ASP A 13 -28.23 29.72 -0.62
C ASP A 13 -26.69 29.58 -0.65
N LEU A 14 -26.15 28.60 -1.37
CA LEU A 14 -24.72 28.41 -1.59
C LEU A 14 -24.05 29.59 -2.31
N TYR A 15 -24.69 30.22 -3.30
CA TYR A 15 -24.11 31.39 -3.98
C TYR A 15 -23.99 32.59 -3.03
N GLU A 16 -25.03 32.84 -2.22
CA GLU A 16 -25.00 33.91 -1.23
C GLU A 16 -23.99 33.64 -0.11
N VAL A 17 -23.84 32.39 0.31
CA VAL A 17 -22.82 31.99 1.30
C VAL A 17 -21.41 32.16 0.73
N VAL A 18 -21.17 31.78 -0.53
CA VAL A 18 -19.88 31.99 -1.19
C VAL A 18 -19.59 33.49 -1.36
N GLN A 19 -20.58 34.28 -1.76
CA GLN A 19 -20.42 35.72 -1.91
C GLN A 19 -20.20 36.42 -0.56
N ALA A 20 -20.92 36.01 0.49
CA ALA A 20 -20.72 36.51 1.84
C ALA A 20 -19.36 36.08 2.43
N ALA A 21 -18.82 34.93 2.03
CA ALA A 21 -17.48 34.50 2.39
C ALA A 21 -16.41 35.33 1.68
N ILE A 22 -16.57 35.57 0.38
CA ILE A 22 -15.68 36.44 -0.41
C ILE A 22 -15.68 37.86 0.15
N ASP A 23 -16.85 38.37 0.53
CA ASP A 23 -17.01 39.73 1.04
C ASP A 23 -16.72 39.86 2.54
N GLY A 24 -16.29 38.79 3.22
CA GLY A 24 -15.91 38.82 4.65
C GLY A 24 -17.08 39.07 5.62
N ARG A 25 -18.33 38.78 5.20
CA ARG A 25 -19.57 39.09 5.93
C ARG A 25 -20.14 37.92 6.75
N LEU A 26 -19.43 36.79 6.84
CA LEU A 26 -19.86 35.55 7.54
C LEU A 26 -20.09 35.70 9.06
N GLY A 27 -19.80 36.87 9.65
CA GLY A 27 -19.91 37.10 11.10
C GLY A 27 -21.24 37.67 11.62
N ALA A 28 -22.25 37.93 10.80
CA ALA A 28 -23.45 38.66 11.25
C ALA A 28 -24.82 38.02 10.96
N CYS A 29 -24.89 36.88 10.25
CA CYS A 29 -26.17 36.24 9.95
C CYS A 29 -26.16 34.75 10.35
N LEU A 30 -26.78 34.43 11.49
CA LEU A 30 -27.18 33.06 11.80
C LEU A 30 -28.32 32.65 10.83
N PRO A 31 -28.21 31.54 10.09
CA PRO A 31 -29.29 31.08 9.23
C PRO A 31 -30.49 30.65 10.08
N VAL A 32 -31.59 31.39 9.97
CA VAL A 32 -32.89 31.02 10.54
C VAL A 32 -33.51 29.97 9.62
N TRP A 33 -33.59 28.73 10.09
CA TRP A 33 -34.26 27.65 9.37
C TRP A 33 -35.77 27.91 9.36
N ALA A 34 -36.28 28.47 8.26
CA ALA A 34 -37.71 28.65 8.06
C ALA A 34 -38.40 27.28 7.90
N HIS A 35 -39.13 26.85 8.94
CA HIS A 35 -40.08 25.74 8.84
C HIS A 35 -41.30 26.18 8.00
N GLY A 36 -41.30 25.84 6.72
CA GLY A 36 -42.40 26.11 5.79
C GLY A 36 -43.25 24.88 5.49
N LYS A 37 -44.50 24.88 5.98
CA LYS A 37 -45.58 24.01 5.49
C LYS A 37 -45.91 24.35 4.02
N TYR A 38 -46.23 23.32 3.24
CA TYR A 38 -46.61 23.39 1.83
C TYR A 38 -48.02 23.97 1.59
N LYS A 39 -48.16 24.64 0.43
CA LYS A 39 -49.35 25.02 -0.38
C LYS A 39 -50.11 26.27 0.12
N GLN A 40 -50.53 27.21 -0.74
CA GLN A 40 -51.05 27.06 -2.10
C GLN A 40 -50.96 28.39 -2.89
N HIS A 41 -50.81 28.32 -4.21
CA HIS A 41 -51.09 29.44 -5.13
C HIS A 41 -52.54 29.90 -4.98
N THR A 42 -52.79 31.20 -4.84
CA THR A 42 -53.95 31.89 -5.42
C THR A 42 -53.74 33.41 -5.47
N GLU A 43 -54.03 33.92 -6.66
CA GLU A 43 -54.19 35.25 -7.23
C GLU A 43 -54.44 36.51 -6.35
N TYR A 44 -53.96 37.63 -6.92
CA TYR A 44 -54.57 38.97 -7.02
C TYR A 44 -54.57 39.97 -5.83
N SER A 45 -54.11 41.18 -6.20
CA SER A 45 -54.60 42.51 -5.81
C SER A 45 -54.27 43.10 -4.43
N GLU A 46 -53.40 44.11 -4.47
CA GLU A 46 -53.61 45.45 -3.89
C GLU A 46 -54.83 45.68 -2.96
N ARG A 47 -54.55 46.09 -1.71
CA ARG A 47 -54.98 47.37 -1.05
C ARG A 47 -55.27 47.23 0.46
N ASN A 48 -54.62 48.11 1.21
CA ASN A 48 -55.12 48.92 2.33
C ASN A 48 -55.77 48.25 3.57
N LYS A 49 -55.12 48.53 4.72
CA LYS A 49 -55.69 49.17 5.92
C LYS A 49 -56.90 48.50 6.60
N ILE A 50 -56.72 48.00 7.83
CA ILE A 50 -57.29 48.49 9.11
C ILE A 50 -57.35 47.40 10.20
N LYS A 51 -56.76 47.78 11.34
CA LYS A 51 -57.08 47.55 12.77
C LYS A 51 -57.88 46.33 13.26
N SER A 52 -57.29 45.81 14.35
CA SER A 52 -57.86 45.57 15.70
C SER A 52 -58.72 44.35 16.00
N THR A 53 -58.36 43.76 17.16
CA THR A 53 -59.20 43.00 18.13
C THR A 53 -59.74 41.66 17.61
N GLY A 54 -59.67 40.54 18.31
CA GLY A 54 -59.41 40.24 19.70
C GLY A 54 -60.13 38.92 19.98
N GLN A 55 -59.48 38.00 20.70
CA GLN A 55 -60.04 36.87 21.45
C GLN A 55 -61.07 35.95 20.75
N TYR A 56 -60.78 34.65 20.69
CA TYR A 56 -61.65 33.63 21.28
C TYR A 56 -60.83 32.34 21.52
N ALA A 57 -60.74 31.99 22.79
CA ALA A 57 -60.33 30.69 23.29
C ALA A 57 -61.54 29.76 23.34
N GLU A 58 -61.26 28.45 23.29
CA GLU A 58 -62.08 27.33 23.76
C GLU A 58 -63.43 27.06 23.06
N ALA A 59 -63.55 25.89 22.42
CA ALA A 59 -64.38 24.80 22.96
C ALA A 59 -64.45 23.57 22.04
N PHE A 60 -64.06 22.42 22.62
CA PHE A 60 -64.71 21.10 22.63
C PHE A 60 -65.09 20.34 21.33
N HIS A 61 -64.57 19.10 21.27
CA HIS A 61 -65.24 17.80 20.99
C HIS A 61 -66.33 17.78 19.90
N THR A 62 -66.29 16.93 18.87
CA THR A 62 -66.37 15.44 18.79
C THR A 62 -66.21 15.15 17.28
N ASP A 63 -65.61 14.09 16.75
CA ASP A 63 -66.06 12.70 16.82
C ASP A 63 -65.04 11.81 16.08
N GLN A 64 -64.96 10.57 16.52
CA GLN A 64 -64.18 9.49 15.92
C GLN A 64 -64.77 9.06 14.56
N GLU A 65 -63.93 8.78 13.57
CA GLU A 65 -63.78 7.42 12.99
C GLU A 65 -62.96 7.40 11.68
N LYS A 66 -62.07 6.41 11.63
CA LYS A 66 -61.60 5.67 10.43
C LYS A 66 -60.74 6.41 9.39
N LEU A 67 -59.43 6.45 9.65
CA LEU A 67 -58.45 6.05 8.63
C LEU A 67 -57.46 5.05 9.25
N THR A 68 -57.52 3.82 8.76
CA THR A 68 -56.67 2.68 9.09
C THR A 68 -55.19 3.03 8.93
N ARG A 69 -54.48 3.21 10.05
CA ARG A 69 -53.02 3.08 10.11
C ARG A 69 -52.68 1.62 9.82
N ALA A 70 -51.98 1.38 8.71
CA ALA A 70 -51.20 0.17 8.56
C ALA A 70 -50.13 0.17 9.67
N SER A 71 -50.30 -0.71 10.64
CA SER A 71 -49.39 -0.94 11.75
C SER A 71 -48.03 -1.36 11.22
N VAL A 72 -47.04 -0.46 11.23
CA VAL A 72 -45.63 -0.86 11.19
C VAL A 72 -45.25 -1.18 12.63
N GLU A 73 -45.16 -2.48 12.94
CA GLU A 73 -44.67 -2.91 14.25
C GLU A 73 -43.20 -2.52 14.43
N PRO A 74 -42.83 -1.91 15.58
CA PRO A 74 -41.44 -1.64 15.94
C PRO A 74 -40.79 -2.90 16.54
N THR A 75 -40.81 -4.02 15.82
CA THR A 75 -40.37 -5.33 16.36
C THR A 75 -38.85 -5.50 16.33
N VAL A 76 -38.12 -4.68 15.57
CA VAL A 76 -36.66 -4.83 15.40
C VAL A 76 -35.87 -4.11 16.50
N THR A 77 -36.35 -2.98 17.01
CA THR A 77 -35.64 -2.21 18.06
C THR A 77 -35.74 -2.84 19.45
N SER A 78 -36.78 -3.63 19.75
CA SER A 78 -36.89 -4.30 21.06
C SER A 78 -36.02 -5.54 21.17
N ASN A 79 -35.86 -6.31 20.09
CA ASN A 79 -35.20 -7.62 20.13
C ASN A 79 -33.66 -7.53 20.09
N ILE A 80 -33.10 -6.43 19.59
CA ILE A 80 -31.64 -6.22 19.54
C ILE A 80 -31.12 -5.67 20.89
N VAL A 81 -31.95 -4.96 21.66
CA VAL A 81 -31.55 -4.36 22.94
C VAL A 81 -31.58 -5.36 24.10
N SER A 82 -32.40 -6.42 24.04
CA SER A 82 -32.59 -7.34 25.17
C SER A 82 -31.51 -8.43 25.34
N HIS A 83 -30.49 -8.50 24.47
CA HIS A 83 -29.60 -9.66 24.42
C HIS A 83 -28.12 -9.45 24.78
N LEU A 84 -27.69 -8.29 25.28
CA LEU A 84 -26.26 -8.05 25.53
C LEU A 84 -25.98 -7.22 26.80
N GLU A 85 -26.54 -7.62 27.95
CA GLU A 85 -26.20 -7.03 29.27
C GLU A 85 -24.94 -7.63 29.93
N ASP A 86 -24.20 -8.54 29.28
CA ASP A 86 -23.07 -9.19 29.94
C ASP A 86 -21.69 -8.55 29.68
N SER A 87 -21.20 -7.95 30.78
CA SER A 87 -19.82 -8.02 31.30
C SER A 87 -18.71 -7.20 30.62
N THR A 88 -18.41 -6.05 31.24
CA THR A 88 -17.03 -5.56 31.47
C THR A 88 -17.04 -4.71 32.76
N GLN A 89 -16.03 -4.87 33.61
CA GLN A 89 -15.93 -4.20 34.92
C GLN A 89 -15.90 -2.67 34.78
N GLY A 90 -16.99 -2.06 35.20
CA GLY A 90 -17.23 -0.61 35.32
C GLY A 90 -18.73 -0.46 35.47
N GLN A 91 -19.24 -0.18 36.67
CA GLN A 91 -20.67 -0.09 36.94
C GLN A 91 -21.28 1.06 36.12
N LEU A 92 -21.86 0.75 34.96
CA LEU A 92 -22.71 1.68 34.23
C LEU A 92 -23.99 1.89 35.06
N GLY A 93 -24.22 3.10 35.55
CA GLY A 93 -25.54 3.50 36.02
C GLY A 93 -26.54 3.44 34.86
N ALA A 94 -27.72 2.86 35.08
CA ALA A 94 -28.68 2.55 34.02
C ALA A 94 -29.01 3.77 33.14
N PRO A 95 -28.68 3.75 31.82
CA PRO A 95 -28.92 4.86 30.93
C PRO A 95 -30.42 5.08 30.68
N ARG A 96 -30.84 6.33 30.48
CA ARG A 96 -32.08 6.62 29.74
C ARG A 96 -31.78 6.37 28.26
N LYS A 97 -32.76 6.00 27.43
CA LYS A 97 -32.62 5.58 26.01
C LYS A 97 -31.66 6.37 25.09
N HIS A 98 -31.23 7.58 25.45
CA HIS A 98 -30.38 8.46 24.64
C HIS A 98 -29.30 9.22 25.46
N ALA A 99 -28.98 8.74 26.66
CA ALA A 99 -27.89 9.30 27.48
C ALA A 99 -27.35 8.28 28.50
N GLY A 100 -26.03 8.09 28.51
CA GLY A 100 -25.31 7.21 29.43
C GLY A 100 -24.28 7.94 30.29
N TYR A 101 -23.90 7.30 31.40
CA TYR A 101 -22.84 7.79 32.30
C TYR A 101 -21.61 6.89 32.17
N LEU A 102 -20.43 7.51 32.22
CA LEU A 102 -19.16 6.81 32.39
C LEU A 102 -18.50 7.29 33.68
N GLU A 103 -18.26 6.35 34.59
CA GLU A 103 -17.42 6.62 35.74
C GLU A 103 -15.95 6.64 35.30
N VAL A 104 -15.28 7.77 35.53
CA VAL A 104 -13.85 7.94 35.27
C VAL A 104 -13.15 8.07 36.60
N ASP A 105 -12.16 7.21 36.85
CA ASP A 105 -11.29 7.32 38.01
C ASP A 105 -10.34 8.50 37.85
N VAL A 106 -10.83 9.69 38.22
CA VAL A 106 -10.10 10.95 38.12
C VAL A 106 -8.83 10.98 38.98
N SER A 107 -8.72 10.11 39.99
CA SER A 107 -7.54 10.05 40.87
C SER A 107 -6.27 9.61 40.14
N ARG A 108 -6.41 8.96 38.97
CA ARG A 108 -5.29 8.54 38.11
C ARG A 108 -4.65 9.71 37.35
N TYR A 109 -5.31 10.86 37.31
CA TYR A 109 -4.86 12.01 36.52
C TYR A 109 -4.59 13.23 37.38
N LYS A 110 -3.51 13.95 37.07
CA LYS A 110 -3.11 15.18 37.75
C LYS A 110 -3.72 16.43 37.11
N ASP A 111 -3.65 16.55 35.77
CA ASP A 111 -4.25 17.64 34.99
C ASP A 111 -4.87 17.05 33.72
N PRO A 112 -6.05 16.40 33.85
CA PRO A 112 -6.69 15.67 32.76
C PRO A 112 -7.26 16.62 31.71
N VAL A 113 -7.19 16.17 30.47
CA VAL A 113 -7.71 16.85 29.30
C VAL A 113 -8.44 15.84 28.45
N PHE A 114 -9.70 16.12 28.11
CA PHE A 114 -10.43 15.31 27.16
C PHE A 114 -10.02 15.60 25.72
N VAL A 115 -9.88 14.55 24.93
CA VAL A 115 -9.66 14.59 23.49
C VAL A 115 -10.85 13.89 22.85
N CYS A 116 -11.45 14.53 21.86
CA CYS A 116 -12.59 13.99 21.13
C CYS A 116 -12.19 13.73 19.68
N ALA A 117 -12.60 12.59 19.13
CA ALA A 117 -12.41 12.23 17.74
C ALA A 117 -13.76 11.83 17.13
N ALA A 118 -14.00 12.25 15.89
CA ALA A 118 -15.18 11.88 15.12
C ALA A 118 -14.73 11.41 13.74
N ASN A 119 -15.19 10.23 13.33
CA ASN A 119 -14.92 9.70 11.99
C ASN A 119 -16.18 9.08 11.36
N SER A 120 -16.10 8.84 10.06
CA SER A 120 -17.06 8.06 9.29
C SER A 120 -16.36 6.87 8.65
N ALA A 121 -17.06 5.76 8.45
CA ALA A 121 -16.53 4.62 7.71
C ALA A 121 -16.29 4.96 6.21
N GLY A 122 -16.83 6.08 5.72
CA GLY A 122 -16.49 6.67 4.43
C GLY A 122 -16.82 5.79 3.23
N CYS A 123 -16.06 5.95 2.14
CA CYS A 123 -16.29 5.27 0.86
C CYS A 123 -16.15 3.75 0.93
N LYS A 124 -15.53 3.21 1.99
CA LYS A 124 -15.37 1.77 2.19
C LYS A 124 -16.71 1.05 2.37
N ILE A 125 -17.76 1.77 2.80
CA ILE A 125 -19.15 1.27 2.83
C ILE A 125 -19.61 0.78 1.46
N GLN A 126 -19.26 1.47 0.37
CA GLN A 126 -19.68 1.09 -0.98
C GLN A 126 -19.03 -0.21 -1.44
N VAL A 127 -17.77 -0.43 -1.06
CA VAL A 127 -17.07 -1.69 -1.32
C VAL A 127 -17.71 -2.81 -0.50
N ALA A 128 -17.97 -2.56 0.80
CA ALA A 128 -18.62 -3.52 1.69
C ALA A 128 -19.98 -3.97 1.19
N GLN A 129 -20.80 -3.04 0.68
CA GLN A 129 -22.10 -3.33 0.07
C GLN A 129 -21.96 -4.18 -1.19
N SER A 130 -20.97 -3.87 -2.04
CA SER A 130 -20.77 -4.60 -3.30
C SER A 130 -20.23 -6.02 -3.09
N CYS A 131 -19.56 -6.26 -1.96
CA CYS A 131 -18.98 -7.55 -1.58
C CYS A 131 -19.82 -8.33 -0.56
N ASP A 132 -20.93 -7.78 -0.07
CA ASP A 132 -21.73 -8.32 1.04
C ASP A 132 -20.90 -8.59 2.32
N GLN A 133 -19.92 -7.72 2.60
CA GLN A 133 -18.98 -7.83 3.72
C GLN A 133 -19.01 -6.58 4.60
N HIS A 134 -19.98 -6.53 5.52
CA HIS A 134 -20.35 -5.33 6.27
C HIS A 134 -19.67 -5.16 7.63
N ASN A 135 -19.19 -6.24 8.24
CA ASN A 135 -18.53 -6.19 9.54
C ASN A 135 -17.21 -5.39 9.49
N LEU A 136 -16.40 -5.56 8.44
CA LEU A 136 -15.07 -4.96 8.35
C LEU A 136 -15.09 -3.42 8.42
N VAL A 137 -16.14 -2.76 7.94
CA VAL A 137 -16.27 -1.30 8.01
C VAL A 137 -16.55 -0.79 9.43
N ALA A 138 -17.23 -1.58 10.26
CA ALA A 138 -17.44 -1.25 11.67
C ALA A 138 -16.12 -1.25 12.45
N ARG A 139 -15.31 -2.28 12.24
CA ARG A 139 -13.96 -2.38 12.84
C ARG A 139 -13.08 -1.20 12.45
N ASP A 140 -13.10 -0.84 11.16
CA ASP A 140 -12.30 0.26 10.63
C ASP A 140 -12.68 1.62 11.23
N LEU A 141 -13.98 1.87 11.42
CA LEU A 141 -14.44 3.10 12.06
C LEU A 141 -13.90 3.23 13.49
N VAL A 142 -13.98 2.15 14.28
CA VAL A 142 -13.44 2.15 15.64
C VAL A 142 -11.93 2.38 15.61
N ALA A 143 -11.21 1.65 14.75
CA ALA A 143 -9.76 1.81 14.61
C ALA A 143 -9.36 3.24 14.23
N ALA A 144 -10.05 3.88 13.28
CA ALA A 144 -9.80 5.27 12.89
C ALA A 144 -9.95 6.23 14.09
N CYS A 145 -11.06 6.14 14.84
CA CYS A 145 -11.26 7.00 16.01
C CYS A 145 -10.21 6.75 17.10
N MET A 146 -9.88 5.49 17.39
CA MET A 146 -8.89 5.16 18.42
C MET A 146 -7.49 5.64 18.03
N ASN A 147 -7.11 5.50 16.76
CA ASN A 147 -5.82 5.98 16.25
C ASN A 147 -5.72 7.51 16.34
N ASP A 148 -6.81 8.24 16.08
CA ASP A 148 -6.84 9.70 16.23
C ASP A 148 -6.68 10.14 17.70
N LEU A 149 -7.33 9.46 18.66
CA LEU A 149 -7.12 9.76 20.08
C LEU A 149 -5.65 9.51 20.50
N VAL A 150 -5.10 8.37 20.08
CA VAL A 150 -3.73 7.94 20.38
C VAL A 150 -2.70 8.89 19.75
N SER A 151 -3.00 9.47 18.58
CA SER A 151 -2.18 10.49 17.94
C SER A 151 -1.95 11.73 18.81
N GLN A 152 -2.93 12.06 19.67
CA GLN A 152 -2.87 13.16 20.63
C GLN A 152 -2.21 12.76 21.96
N GLY A 153 -1.76 11.51 22.08
CA GLY A 153 -1.27 10.91 23.32
C GLY A 153 -2.37 10.55 24.31
N ALA A 154 -3.64 10.57 23.88
CA ALA A 154 -4.76 10.28 24.75
C ALA A 154 -4.98 8.77 24.92
N GLU A 155 -5.29 8.38 26.14
CA GLU A 155 -5.86 7.08 26.43
C GLU A 155 -7.35 7.13 26.06
N PRO A 156 -7.85 6.26 25.17
CA PRO A 156 -9.27 6.22 24.89
C PRO A 156 -10.08 5.90 26.16
N LEU A 157 -11.32 6.38 26.25
CA LEU A 157 -12.23 6.08 27.35
C LEU A 157 -13.46 5.33 26.83
N TYR A 158 -14.16 5.92 25.86
CA TYR A 158 -15.36 5.34 25.30
C TYR A 158 -15.58 5.68 23.83
N PHE A 159 -16.49 4.93 23.22
CA PHE A 159 -16.92 5.08 21.84
C PHE A 159 -18.45 5.07 21.72
N VAL A 160 -18.98 5.91 20.84
CA VAL A 160 -20.40 6.04 20.53
C VAL A 160 -20.59 5.94 19.01
N PRO A 161 -21.08 4.81 18.48
CA PRO A 161 -21.51 4.71 17.10
C PRO A 161 -22.85 5.38 16.87
N HIS A 162 -22.98 6.00 15.70
CA HIS A 162 -24.26 6.41 15.14
C HIS A 162 -24.43 5.71 13.78
N PHE A 163 -25.44 4.85 13.71
CA PHE A 163 -25.72 3.97 12.57
C PHE A 163 -27.10 4.31 12.01
N THR A 164 -27.14 4.86 10.80
CA THR A 164 -28.38 5.15 10.07
C THR A 164 -28.49 4.29 8.84
N CYS A 165 -29.67 3.75 8.55
CA CYS A 165 -29.86 2.89 7.40
C CYS A 165 -31.25 3.04 6.78
N GLY A 166 -31.36 2.68 5.51
CA GLY A 166 -32.65 2.40 4.88
C GLY A 166 -33.14 1.02 5.33
N LYS A 167 -33.92 0.33 4.50
CA LYS A 167 -34.28 -1.06 4.77
C LYS A 167 -33.04 -1.96 4.62
N LEU A 168 -32.62 -2.61 5.71
CA LEU A 168 -31.44 -3.49 5.75
C LEU A 168 -31.82 -4.86 6.36
N PRO A 169 -31.25 -5.98 5.88
CA PRO A 169 -31.46 -7.27 6.53
C PRO A 169 -31.01 -7.26 7.99
N VAL A 170 -31.79 -7.90 8.87
CA VAL A 170 -31.50 -7.96 10.32
C VAL A 170 -30.12 -8.58 10.58
N ALA A 171 -29.75 -9.61 9.82
CA ALA A 171 -28.44 -10.24 9.91
C ALA A 171 -27.30 -9.26 9.63
N THR A 172 -27.45 -8.39 8.63
CA THR A 172 -26.44 -7.37 8.28
C THR A 172 -26.32 -6.31 9.37
N SER A 173 -27.45 -5.79 9.87
CA SER A 173 -27.43 -4.81 10.97
C SER A 173 -26.82 -5.40 12.24
N GLN A 174 -27.10 -6.68 12.54
CA GLN A 174 -26.56 -7.37 13.69
C GLN A 174 -25.04 -7.58 13.54
N ALA A 175 -24.57 -8.03 12.37
CA ALA A 175 -23.14 -8.23 12.12
C ALA A 175 -22.33 -6.94 12.28
N ILE A 176 -22.84 -5.80 11.79
CA ILE A 176 -22.22 -4.48 12.01
C ILE A 176 -22.18 -4.14 13.50
N THR A 177 -23.30 -4.34 14.19
CA THR A 177 -23.46 -4.01 15.62
C THR A 177 -22.55 -4.86 16.51
N ASP A 178 -22.47 -6.16 16.24
CA ASP A 178 -21.61 -7.09 16.96
C ASP A 178 -20.13 -6.74 16.77
N GLU A 179 -19.74 -6.42 15.55
CA GLU A 179 -18.36 -6.05 15.24
C GLU A 179 -17.96 -4.71 15.87
N LEU A 180 -18.86 -3.72 15.94
CA LEU A 180 -18.62 -2.50 16.72
C LEU A 180 -18.28 -2.85 18.19
N THR A 181 -19.01 -3.82 18.78
CA THR A 181 -18.76 -4.31 20.15
C THR A 181 -17.38 -4.90 20.27
N SER A 182 -17.10 -5.84 19.37
CA SER A 182 -15.87 -6.61 19.36
C SER A 182 -14.67 -5.69 19.25
N ALA A 183 -14.69 -4.75 18.29
CA ALA A 183 -13.61 -3.81 18.06
C ALA A 183 -13.37 -2.88 19.27
N CYS A 184 -14.42 -2.41 19.95
CA CYS A 184 -14.23 -1.59 21.15
C CYS A 184 -13.69 -2.41 22.33
N LYS A 185 -14.14 -3.65 22.49
CA LYS A 185 -13.58 -4.58 23.49
C LYS A 185 -12.10 -4.85 23.22
N THR A 186 -11.70 -5.06 21.97
CA THR A 186 -10.28 -5.21 21.57
C THR A 186 -9.47 -3.95 21.86
N ALA A 187 -10.07 -2.76 21.74
CA ALA A 187 -9.44 -1.50 22.16
C ALA A 187 -9.31 -1.38 23.70
N GLY A 188 -9.92 -2.29 24.47
CA GLY A 188 -9.98 -2.26 25.93
C GLY A 188 -10.96 -1.23 26.48
N LYS A 189 -12.00 -0.86 25.72
CA LYS A 189 -12.86 0.30 26.02
C LYS A 189 -14.35 -0.02 25.96
N THR A 190 -15.13 0.83 26.62
CA THR A 190 -16.57 0.68 26.74
C THR A 190 -17.30 1.38 25.60
N ILE A 191 -18.33 0.74 25.06
CA ILE A 191 -19.32 1.40 24.21
C ILE A 191 -20.41 1.92 25.13
N LEU A 192 -20.67 3.22 25.09
CA LEU A 192 -21.71 3.79 25.94
C LEU A 192 -23.11 3.54 25.38
N GLU A 193 -23.31 3.78 24.08
CA GLU A 193 -24.64 3.73 23.48
C GLU A 193 -24.58 3.31 22.01
N ARG A 194 -25.68 2.74 21.51
CA ARG A 194 -25.85 2.36 20.10
C ARG A 194 -27.17 2.88 19.61
N GLU A 195 -27.14 3.84 18.70
CA GLU A 195 -28.34 4.23 17.98
C GLU A 195 -28.30 3.59 16.59
N VAL A 196 -29.22 2.64 16.36
CA VAL A 196 -29.56 2.15 15.03
C VAL A 196 -30.86 2.80 14.63
N LYS A 197 -30.78 3.76 13.70
CA LYS A 197 -31.94 4.50 13.20
C LYS A 197 -32.24 4.10 11.77
N GLN A 198 -33.41 3.51 11.57
CA GLN A 198 -33.94 3.25 10.25
C GLN A 198 -34.69 4.47 9.74
N ASP A 199 -34.26 5.03 8.60
CA ASP A 199 -34.82 6.23 7.99
C ASP A 199 -35.06 6.01 6.49
N LEU A 200 -36.28 5.56 6.16
CA LEU A 200 -36.67 5.15 4.81
C LEU A 200 -36.89 6.32 3.85
N ASP A 201 -37.08 7.53 4.39
CA ASP A 201 -37.25 8.74 3.58
C ASP A 201 -35.90 9.29 3.10
N LEU A 202 -34.83 9.00 3.84
CA LEU A 202 -33.47 9.49 3.56
C LEU A 202 -32.56 8.45 2.88
N TYR A 203 -32.73 7.16 3.18
CA TYR A 203 -31.84 6.11 2.68
C TYR A 203 -32.59 5.02 1.92
N HIS A 204 -32.08 4.67 0.74
CA HIS A 204 -32.58 3.56 -0.06
C HIS A 204 -32.36 2.20 0.63
N GLU A 205 -33.10 1.18 0.19
CA GLU A 205 -32.91 -0.20 0.63
C GLU A 205 -31.47 -0.66 0.38
N GLY A 206 -30.86 -1.33 1.37
CA GLY A 206 -29.45 -1.74 1.37
C GLY A 206 -28.44 -0.61 1.68
N CYS A 207 -28.86 0.65 1.70
CA CYS A 207 -27.98 1.77 2.00
C CYS A 207 -27.88 2.05 3.50
N TYR A 208 -26.68 2.38 3.96
CA TYR A 208 -26.45 2.82 5.32
C TYR A 208 -25.29 3.80 5.44
N HIS A 209 -25.28 4.53 6.54
CA HIS A 209 -24.21 5.41 6.96
C HIS A 209 -23.78 5.07 8.38
N LEU A 210 -22.47 5.04 8.58
CA LEU A 210 -21.88 4.66 9.86
C LEU A 210 -20.84 5.71 10.27
N THR A 211 -21.10 6.33 11.42
CA THR A 211 -20.27 7.37 12.04
C THR A 211 -19.94 6.99 13.47
N GLY A 212 -18.83 7.47 13.99
CA GLY A 212 -18.35 7.14 15.31
C GLY A 212 -17.77 8.34 16.00
N PHE A 213 -18.04 8.46 17.29
CA PHE A 213 -17.49 9.45 18.18
C PHE A 213 -16.73 8.76 19.31
N ALA A 214 -15.49 9.16 19.55
CA ALA A 214 -14.67 8.64 20.62
C ALA A 214 -14.18 9.76 21.52
N VAL A 215 -14.09 9.48 22.81
CA VAL A 215 -13.48 10.38 23.79
C VAL A 215 -12.36 9.65 24.50
N GLY A 216 -11.23 10.33 24.63
CA GLY A 216 -10.08 9.91 25.42
C GLY A 216 -9.66 10.98 26.40
N VAL A 217 -8.71 10.64 27.26
CA VAL A 217 -8.12 11.54 28.26
C VAL A 217 -6.60 11.51 28.16
N VAL A 218 -5.98 12.68 28.34
CA VAL A 218 -4.53 12.83 28.35
C VAL A 218 -4.12 13.80 29.45
N GLU A 219 -2.96 13.55 30.06
CA GLU A 219 -2.29 14.55 30.89
C GLU A 219 -1.88 15.74 30.03
N ARG A 220 -2.17 16.97 30.47
CA ARG A 220 -1.82 18.18 29.70
C ARG A 220 -0.36 18.21 29.23
N LYS A 221 0.57 17.75 30.07
CA LYS A 221 2.00 17.71 29.77
C LYS A 221 2.41 16.60 28.79
N SER A 222 1.54 15.61 28.60
CA SER A 222 1.81 14.46 27.74
C SER A 222 1.22 14.61 26.33
N ARG A 223 0.40 15.64 26.09
CA ARG A 223 -0.21 15.97 24.80
C ARG A 223 0.79 15.92 23.64
N LEU A 224 0.33 15.42 22.51
CA LEU A 224 1.03 15.41 21.23
C LEU A 224 0.22 16.21 20.20
N PRO A 225 0.86 16.78 19.15
CA PRO A 225 2.30 16.88 18.95
C PRO A 225 2.97 17.88 19.91
N ARG A 226 4.22 17.61 20.31
CA ARG A 226 5.09 18.48 21.11
C ARG A 226 5.96 19.32 20.19
N SER A 227 5.31 20.19 19.42
CA SER A 227 5.93 21.01 18.38
C SER A 227 7.08 21.89 18.90
N ASP A 228 7.01 22.30 20.16
CA ASP A 228 8.04 23.07 20.88
C ASP A 228 9.33 22.28 21.14
N LYS A 229 9.25 20.94 21.15
CA LYS A 229 10.39 20.04 21.40
C LYS A 229 10.93 19.37 20.15
N MET A 230 10.31 19.59 19.00
CA MET A 230 10.79 19.07 17.72
C MET A 230 12.02 19.85 17.26
N ALA A 231 13.04 19.14 16.83
CA ALA A 231 14.26 19.75 16.31
C ALA A 231 14.77 19.03 15.06
N GLU A 232 15.60 19.72 14.29
CA GLU A 232 16.37 19.10 13.22
C GLU A 232 17.13 17.86 13.75
N GLY A 233 17.08 16.78 12.98
CA GLY A 233 17.72 15.51 13.34
C GLY A 233 16.88 14.60 14.24
N ASP A 234 15.71 15.02 14.73
CA ASP A 234 14.73 14.09 15.29
C ASP A 234 14.35 13.05 14.22
N VAL A 235 14.19 11.80 14.64
CA VAL A 235 14.13 10.65 13.74
C VAL A 235 12.68 10.26 13.51
N ILE A 236 12.39 9.78 12.31
CA ILE A 236 11.07 9.34 11.90
C ILE A 236 11.04 7.81 11.87
N ILE A 237 10.11 7.22 12.61
CA ILE A 237 9.80 5.79 12.60
C ILE A 237 8.47 5.58 11.87
N GLY A 238 8.44 4.71 10.88
CA GLY A 238 7.22 4.28 10.21
C GLY A 238 6.76 2.93 10.72
N VAL A 239 5.46 2.78 10.99
CA VAL A 239 4.83 1.52 11.42
C VAL A 239 3.92 1.00 10.31
N ARG A 240 4.04 -0.29 9.99
CA ARG A 240 3.37 -0.94 8.86
C ARG A 240 1.84 -0.81 8.91
N SER A 241 1.24 -0.51 7.76
CA SER A 241 -0.20 -0.67 7.48
C SER A 241 -0.55 -2.05 6.94
N LEU A 242 -1.81 -2.49 7.09
CA LEU A 242 -2.29 -3.73 6.48
C LEU A 242 -2.72 -3.58 5.01
N GLY A 243 -3.06 -2.37 4.54
CA GLY A 243 -3.50 -2.13 3.17
C GLY A 243 -3.59 -0.64 2.82
N VAL A 244 -4.54 -0.28 1.94
CA VAL A 244 -4.79 1.12 1.52
C VAL A 244 -5.55 1.96 2.55
N HIS A 245 -5.90 1.36 3.70
CA HIS A 245 -6.70 1.97 4.77
C HIS A 245 -8.05 2.50 4.26
N SER A 246 -8.46 3.70 4.67
CA SER A 246 -9.71 4.38 4.29
C SER A 246 -9.49 5.49 3.27
N SER A 247 -8.29 5.61 2.69
CA SER A 247 -7.90 6.76 1.86
C SER A 247 -8.01 6.50 0.36
N SER A 248 -8.37 7.55 -0.40
CA SER A 248 -8.20 7.63 -1.87
C SER A 248 -8.93 6.57 -2.71
N PHE A 249 -10.04 6.03 -2.18
CA PHE A 249 -10.93 5.10 -2.88
C PHE A 249 -11.48 5.68 -4.20
N GLY A 250 -11.63 7.00 -4.29
CA GLY A 250 -12.05 7.66 -5.54
C GLY A 250 -11.05 7.46 -6.68
N ILE A 251 -9.75 7.51 -6.40
CA ILE A 251 -8.69 7.27 -7.39
C ILE A 251 -8.69 5.79 -7.77
N ILE A 252 -8.70 4.89 -6.79
CA ILE A 252 -8.73 3.44 -7.00
C ILE A 252 -9.93 3.06 -7.89
N ARG A 253 -11.13 3.54 -7.56
CA ARG A 253 -12.35 3.24 -8.30
C ARG A 253 -12.25 3.68 -9.76
N ARG A 254 -11.74 4.88 -10.04
CA ARG A 254 -11.56 5.38 -11.42
C ARG A 254 -10.58 4.52 -12.21
N ILE A 255 -9.50 4.06 -11.58
CA ILE A 255 -8.53 3.16 -12.21
C ILE A 255 -9.19 1.79 -12.50
N MET A 256 -9.93 1.24 -11.55
CA MET A 256 -10.67 -0.01 -11.75
C MET A 256 -11.69 0.10 -12.89
N GLU A 257 -12.47 1.18 -12.94
CA GLU A 257 -13.45 1.46 -14.00
C GLU A 257 -12.77 1.53 -15.38
N LYS A 258 -11.64 2.25 -15.48
CA LYS A 258 -10.84 2.35 -16.71
C LYS A 258 -10.38 0.99 -17.23
N HIS A 259 -10.06 0.07 -16.33
CA HIS A 259 -9.60 -1.29 -16.64
C HIS A 259 -10.72 -2.35 -16.62
N SER A 260 -11.99 -1.93 -16.53
CA SER A 260 -13.15 -2.83 -16.45
C SER A 260 -13.07 -3.88 -15.34
N LEU A 261 -12.39 -3.55 -14.23
CA LEU A 261 -12.23 -4.41 -13.07
C LEU A 261 -13.43 -4.30 -12.13
N ARG A 262 -13.83 -5.42 -11.53
CA ARG A 262 -14.87 -5.49 -10.49
C ARG A 262 -14.23 -5.80 -9.15
N TYR A 263 -14.94 -5.57 -8.05
CA TYR A 263 -14.44 -5.98 -6.72
C TYR A 263 -14.25 -7.49 -6.61
N SER A 264 -15.01 -8.30 -7.36
CA SER A 264 -14.84 -9.75 -7.43
C SER A 264 -13.68 -10.20 -8.33
N SER A 265 -13.04 -9.27 -9.06
CA SER A 265 -11.86 -9.60 -9.88
C SER A 265 -10.69 -9.95 -8.97
N THR A 266 -9.87 -10.90 -9.41
CA THR A 266 -8.65 -11.30 -8.70
C THR A 266 -7.62 -10.16 -8.69
N LEU A 267 -6.83 -10.08 -7.62
CA LEU A 267 -5.72 -9.14 -7.56
C LEU A 267 -4.59 -9.61 -8.47
N PRO A 268 -4.03 -8.73 -9.32
CA PRO A 268 -2.88 -9.08 -10.15
C PRO A 268 -1.56 -9.12 -9.37
N VAL A 269 -1.59 -9.04 -8.03
CA VAL A 269 -0.48 -8.49 -7.24
C VAL A 269 -0.11 -9.29 -5.98
N GLU A 270 -1.07 -9.97 -5.38
CA GLU A 270 -0.87 -10.80 -4.17
C GLU A 270 -1.22 -12.26 -4.50
N ASP A 271 -1.07 -13.19 -3.54
CA ASP A 271 -1.33 -14.63 -3.71
C ASP A 271 -2.65 -14.90 -4.47
N GLU A 272 -2.67 -15.98 -5.27
CA GLU A 272 -3.63 -16.29 -6.37
C GLU A 272 -5.13 -16.29 -6.00
N ASP A 273 -5.49 -16.11 -4.74
CA ASP A 273 -6.86 -16.21 -4.23
C ASP A 273 -7.49 -14.88 -3.74
N ASN A 274 -6.74 -13.77 -3.64
CA ASN A 274 -7.31 -12.51 -3.13
C ASN A 274 -8.02 -11.69 -4.22
N THR A 275 -9.18 -11.13 -3.89
CA THR A 275 -9.99 -10.24 -4.76
C THR A 275 -9.80 -8.76 -4.44
N TRP A 276 -10.15 -7.89 -5.39
CA TRP A 276 -10.11 -6.43 -5.19
C TRP A 276 -10.95 -5.99 -3.99
N GLY A 277 -12.11 -6.61 -3.80
CA GLY A 277 -12.97 -6.41 -2.64
C GLY A 277 -12.22 -6.70 -1.34
N GLU A 278 -11.59 -7.86 -1.22
CA GLU A 278 -10.86 -8.27 -0.02
C GLU A 278 -9.65 -7.37 0.28
N MET A 279 -8.87 -6.99 -0.74
CA MET A 279 -7.75 -6.04 -0.55
C MET A 279 -8.25 -4.68 -0.05
N LEU A 280 -9.30 -4.14 -0.67
CA LEU A 280 -9.85 -2.84 -0.30
C LEU A 280 -10.57 -2.87 1.05
N LEU A 281 -11.18 -4.01 1.40
CA LEU A 281 -11.83 -4.25 2.68
C LEU A 281 -10.89 -4.61 3.81
N ARG A 282 -9.63 -4.97 3.52
CA ARG A 282 -8.62 -5.30 4.53
C ARG A 282 -8.59 -4.24 5.62
N SER A 283 -8.73 -4.70 6.87
CA SER A 283 -9.06 -3.81 7.98
C SER A 283 -7.93 -2.85 8.34
N THR A 284 -8.32 -1.63 8.71
CA THR A 284 -7.46 -0.64 9.32
C THR A 284 -6.93 -1.16 10.65
N LYS A 285 -5.61 -1.22 10.76
CA LYS A 285 -4.94 -1.66 11.99
C LYS A 285 -5.19 -0.64 13.11
N MET A 286 -5.50 -1.17 14.29
CA MET A 286 -5.66 -0.39 15.52
C MET A 286 -4.33 -0.39 16.28
N TYR A 287 -3.77 0.80 16.51
CA TYR A 287 -2.43 0.97 17.10
C TYR A 287 -2.48 1.41 18.57
N SER A 288 -3.67 1.57 19.15
CA SER A 288 -3.86 2.08 20.52
C SER A 288 -3.13 1.25 21.57
N ALA A 289 -3.28 -0.07 21.52
CA ALA A 289 -2.62 -0.97 22.47
C ALA A 289 -1.10 -1.03 22.24
N THR A 290 -0.67 -1.17 20.98
CA THR A 290 0.73 -1.43 20.63
C THR A 290 1.63 -0.20 20.78
N LEU A 291 1.08 1.02 20.61
CA LEU A 291 1.83 2.26 20.77
C LEU A 291 1.75 2.87 22.16
N SER A 292 0.84 2.43 23.03
CA SER A 292 0.61 3.05 24.35
C SER A 292 1.91 3.17 25.17
N GLN A 293 2.70 2.09 25.26
CA GLN A 293 3.96 2.10 26.01
C GLN A 293 4.99 3.08 25.39
N ALA A 294 5.08 3.10 24.06
CA ALA A 294 5.97 3.99 23.34
C ALA A 294 5.61 5.47 23.59
N LEU A 295 4.32 5.82 23.58
CA LEU A 295 3.85 7.18 23.82
C LEU A 295 4.08 7.63 25.27
N GLN A 296 3.93 6.72 26.23
CA GLN A 296 4.16 6.98 27.65
C GLN A 296 5.64 7.19 28.00
N SER A 297 6.58 6.77 27.14
CA SER A 297 8.03 6.96 27.36
C SER A 297 8.45 8.43 27.47
N GLY A 298 7.66 9.35 26.92
CA GLY A 298 7.98 10.78 26.90
C GLY A 298 9.01 11.19 25.82
N HIS A 299 9.55 10.25 25.05
CA HIS A 299 10.54 10.50 23.99
C HIS A 299 9.91 10.75 22.61
N VAL A 300 8.61 10.51 22.48
CA VAL A 300 7.83 10.80 21.27
C VAL A 300 7.51 12.29 21.20
N ARG A 301 7.82 12.90 20.05
CA ARG A 301 7.50 14.29 19.71
C ARG A 301 6.16 14.41 19.00
N ALA A 302 5.84 13.46 18.12
CA ALA A 302 4.52 13.34 17.51
C ALA A 302 4.23 11.88 17.14
N CYS A 303 2.93 11.56 17.11
CA CYS A 303 2.38 10.33 16.58
C CYS A 303 1.35 10.72 15.53
N VAL A 304 1.48 10.21 14.30
CA VAL A 304 0.75 10.69 13.13
C VAL A 304 0.15 9.50 12.40
N PRO A 305 -1.15 9.21 12.59
CA PRO A 305 -1.89 8.30 11.73
C PRO A 305 -1.84 8.80 10.28
N VAL A 306 -1.55 7.90 9.36
CA VAL A 306 -1.51 8.22 7.93
C VAL A 306 -2.88 7.96 7.34
N ALA A 307 -3.57 9.05 6.98
CA ALA A 307 -4.95 9.01 6.50
C ALA A 307 -5.11 9.93 5.26
N GLU A 308 -6.08 10.85 5.30
CA GLU A 308 -6.31 11.79 4.19
C GLU A 308 -5.16 12.80 4.00
N GLY A 309 -4.72 12.93 2.75
CA GLY A 309 -3.51 13.67 2.36
C GLY A 309 -2.25 12.80 2.29
N GLY A 310 -2.39 11.48 2.41
CA GLY A 310 -1.31 10.51 2.22
C GLY A 310 -0.18 10.67 3.23
N LEU A 311 0.93 10.00 2.98
CA LEU A 311 2.11 10.04 3.83
C LEU A 311 2.67 11.47 3.95
N LYS A 312 2.75 12.20 2.83
CA LYS A 312 3.31 13.56 2.82
C LYS A 312 2.46 14.56 3.62
N GLY A 313 1.16 14.62 3.33
CA GLY A 313 0.25 15.57 3.98
C GLY A 313 0.10 15.28 5.47
N SER A 314 0.04 14.00 5.85
CA SER A 314 -0.09 13.60 7.27
C SER A 314 1.11 14.07 8.09
N ILE A 315 2.34 13.84 7.62
CA ILE A 315 3.54 14.28 8.33
C ILE A 315 3.62 15.80 8.39
N LEU A 316 3.39 16.51 7.28
CA LEU A 316 3.48 17.98 7.24
C LEU A 316 2.50 18.67 8.20
N LYS A 317 1.29 18.12 8.38
CA LYS A 317 0.27 18.65 9.31
C LYS A 317 0.76 18.64 10.77
N ALA A 318 1.63 17.71 11.13
CA ALA A 318 2.17 17.58 12.49
C ALA A 318 3.41 18.44 12.76
N LEU A 319 4.04 19.00 11.72
CA LEU A 319 5.31 19.73 11.83
C LEU A 319 5.13 21.24 11.94
N PRO A 320 5.92 21.92 12.79
CA PRO A 320 5.98 23.38 12.80
C PRO A 320 6.58 23.93 11.49
N GLN A 321 6.27 25.18 11.14
CA GLN A 321 6.59 25.78 9.84
C GLN A 321 8.10 25.87 9.53
N ASN A 322 8.94 25.92 10.56
CA ASN A 322 10.40 25.97 10.45
C ASN A 322 11.04 24.59 10.20
N LEU A 323 10.27 23.50 10.25
CA LEU A 323 10.76 22.15 10.03
C LEU A 323 10.13 21.52 8.78
N GLY A 324 10.92 20.66 8.16
CA GLY A 324 10.52 19.73 7.11
C GLY A 324 10.99 18.32 7.47
N PHE A 325 10.87 17.40 6.52
CA PHE A 325 11.38 16.04 6.67
C PHE A 325 12.05 15.53 5.41
N ILE A 326 12.97 14.58 5.61
CA ILE A 326 13.49 13.70 4.57
C ILE A 326 13.19 12.25 4.94
N ILE A 327 12.63 11.49 4.02
CA ILE A 327 12.41 10.04 4.17
C ILE A 327 12.95 9.28 2.96
N ASP A 328 13.44 8.06 3.19
CA ASP A 328 13.90 7.14 2.15
C ASP A 328 12.98 5.94 2.05
N VAL A 329 12.31 5.82 0.91
CA VAL A 329 11.30 4.79 0.67
C VAL A 329 11.89 3.38 0.61
N LEU A 330 13.19 3.24 0.35
CA LEU A 330 13.87 1.94 0.38
C LEU A 330 14.04 1.37 1.81
N CYS A 331 13.73 2.15 2.85
CA CYS A 331 13.80 1.70 4.24
C CYS A 331 12.68 0.75 4.64
N TRP A 332 11.57 0.69 3.91
CA TRP A 332 10.45 -0.21 4.20
C TRP A 332 9.87 -0.84 2.93
N LYS A 333 8.97 -1.81 3.12
CA LYS A 333 8.30 -2.49 2.00
C LYS A 333 7.04 -1.71 1.61
N ILE A 334 7.04 -1.11 0.42
CA ILE A 334 5.81 -0.59 -0.19
C ILE A 334 4.86 -1.75 -0.53
N PRO A 335 3.54 -1.62 -0.27
CA PRO A 335 2.54 -2.56 -0.74
C PRO A 335 2.50 -2.61 -2.26
N ALA A 336 2.58 -3.80 -2.83
CA ALA A 336 2.71 -3.95 -4.27
C ALA A 336 1.47 -3.44 -5.05
N ILE A 337 0.32 -3.34 -4.38
CA ILE A 337 -0.89 -2.71 -4.94
C ILE A 337 -0.66 -1.25 -5.33
N LEU A 338 0.18 -0.52 -4.58
CA LEU A 338 0.52 0.86 -4.92
C LEU A 338 1.40 0.95 -6.16
N SER A 339 2.27 -0.05 -6.39
CA SER A 339 3.04 -0.16 -7.63
C SER A 339 2.16 -0.42 -8.83
N TRP A 340 1.13 -1.26 -8.67
CA TRP A 340 0.12 -1.47 -9.70
C TRP A 340 -0.69 -0.20 -9.97
N LEU A 341 -1.19 0.47 -8.92
CA LEU A 341 -1.94 1.73 -9.06
C LEU A 341 -1.11 2.83 -9.71
N TYR A 342 0.18 2.94 -9.37
CA TYR A 342 1.11 3.85 -10.00
C TYR A 342 1.20 3.61 -11.51
N LYS A 343 1.45 2.35 -11.92
CA LYS A 343 1.63 1.97 -13.32
C LYS A 343 0.33 2.08 -14.13
N GLU A 344 -0.71 1.38 -13.70
CA GLU A 344 -1.97 1.24 -14.45
C GLU A 344 -2.86 2.49 -14.37
N GLY A 345 -2.70 3.25 -13.29
CA GLY A 345 -3.34 4.56 -13.13
C GLY A 345 -2.63 5.69 -13.86
N GLY A 346 -1.37 5.52 -14.25
CA GLY A 346 -0.55 6.61 -14.80
C GLY A 346 -0.36 7.74 -13.80
N LEU A 347 -0.23 7.40 -12.51
CA LEU A 347 -0.11 8.37 -11.43
C LEU A 347 1.31 8.94 -11.37
N LEU A 348 1.45 10.20 -10.96
CA LEU A 348 2.76 10.77 -10.65
C LEU A 348 3.23 10.29 -9.28
N GLU A 349 4.53 10.39 -9.01
CA GLU A 349 5.10 10.12 -7.68
C GLU A 349 4.42 10.94 -6.58
N GLU A 350 4.19 12.21 -6.89
CA GLU A 350 3.52 13.16 -6.01
C GLU A 350 2.08 12.72 -5.72
N ASP A 351 1.37 12.13 -6.69
CA ASP A 351 0.03 11.59 -6.48
C ASP A 351 0.08 10.41 -5.50
N ILE A 352 1.07 9.53 -5.62
CA ILE A 352 1.20 8.37 -4.73
C ILE A 352 1.43 8.83 -3.28
N ILE A 353 2.40 9.70 -3.05
CA ILE A 353 2.78 10.11 -1.69
C ILE A 353 1.74 11.02 -1.01
N SER A 354 0.99 11.79 -1.80
CA SER A 354 -0.03 12.73 -1.29
C SER A 354 -1.43 12.13 -1.19
N ASN A 355 -1.67 10.93 -1.73
CA ASN A 355 -2.97 10.28 -1.65
C ASN A 355 -2.95 8.95 -0.90
N PHE A 356 -1.80 8.28 -0.78
CA PHE A 356 -1.73 6.96 -0.16
C PHE A 356 -0.78 6.92 1.04
N SER A 357 -0.98 5.90 1.87
CA SER A 357 -0.18 5.65 3.06
C SER A 357 1.23 5.14 2.77
N CYS A 358 1.48 4.70 1.52
CA CYS A 358 2.72 4.07 1.09
C CYS A 358 3.14 2.85 1.92
N GLY A 359 2.21 2.20 2.63
CA GLY A 359 2.52 1.04 3.49
C GLY A 359 2.73 1.36 4.96
N LEU A 360 2.58 2.61 5.37
CA LEU A 360 2.74 3.06 6.75
C LEU A 360 1.39 3.51 7.31
N GLY A 361 0.90 2.88 8.35
CA GLY A 361 -0.37 3.28 8.99
C GLY A 361 -0.20 4.37 10.03
N VAL A 362 0.97 4.42 10.68
CA VAL A 362 1.35 5.47 11.64
C VAL A 362 2.81 5.84 11.44
N VAL A 363 3.11 7.12 11.61
CA VAL A 363 4.46 7.67 11.66
C VAL A 363 4.70 8.30 13.02
N MET A 364 5.84 8.01 13.63
CA MET A 364 6.25 8.57 14.91
C MET A 364 7.52 9.41 14.74
N ILE A 365 7.49 10.63 15.25
CA ILE A 365 8.66 11.49 15.35
C ILE A 365 9.22 11.32 16.75
N VAL A 366 10.47 10.89 16.85
CA VAL A 366 11.12 10.54 18.12
C VAL A 366 12.42 11.29 18.29
N GLN A 367 12.78 11.53 19.55
CA GLN A 367 14.07 12.13 19.88
C GLN A 367 15.23 11.28 19.33
N LYS A 368 16.17 11.92 18.64
CA LYS A 368 17.31 11.26 17.97
C LYS A 368 18.00 10.16 18.78
N ASN A 369 18.37 10.45 20.03
CA ASN A 369 19.15 9.55 20.87
C ASN A 369 18.36 8.33 21.38
N MET A 370 17.03 8.36 21.25
CA MET A 370 16.15 7.28 21.71
C MET A 370 15.56 6.48 20.56
N ALA A 371 15.86 6.85 19.30
CA ALA A 371 15.21 6.31 18.13
C ALA A 371 15.42 4.79 17.97
N GLU A 372 16.66 4.30 18.15
CA GLU A 372 16.97 2.88 18.03
C GLU A 372 16.30 2.05 19.13
N GLN A 373 16.32 2.54 20.37
CA GLN A 373 15.65 1.87 21.48
C GLN A 373 14.14 1.80 21.26
N MET A 374 13.53 2.91 20.83
CA MET A 374 12.10 2.97 20.52
C MET A 374 11.73 2.03 19.36
N LEU A 375 12.56 1.96 18.33
CA LEU A 375 12.37 1.01 17.23
C LEU A 375 12.35 -0.43 17.73
N LEU A 376 13.33 -0.81 18.56
CA LEU A 376 13.41 -2.17 19.11
C LEU A 376 12.20 -2.53 19.98
N GLU A 377 11.69 -1.58 20.77
CA GLU A 377 10.46 -1.80 21.55
C GLU A 377 9.24 -1.98 20.65
N LEU A 378 9.07 -1.13 19.62
CA LEU A 378 7.99 -1.26 18.64
C LEU A 378 8.07 -2.59 17.89
N GLN A 379 9.27 -3.02 17.50
CA GLN A 379 9.50 -4.28 16.77
C GLN A 379 9.14 -5.55 17.55
N LYS A 380 8.86 -5.46 18.85
CA LYS A 380 8.31 -6.58 19.64
C LYS A 380 6.85 -6.87 19.34
N GLN A 381 6.09 -5.88 18.86
CA GLN A 381 4.64 -6.00 18.62
C GLN A 381 4.24 -5.62 17.19
N GLU A 382 5.08 -4.88 16.49
CA GLU A 382 4.77 -4.23 15.22
C GLU A 382 5.90 -4.36 14.21
N GLU A 383 5.58 -4.35 12.92
CA GLU A 383 6.59 -4.13 11.88
C GLU A 383 6.85 -2.63 11.76
N ALA A 384 8.07 -2.20 12.10
CA ALA A 384 8.45 -0.80 12.10
C ALA A 384 9.88 -0.59 11.57
N TRP A 385 10.14 0.59 11.02
CA TRP A 385 11.42 0.97 10.41
C TRP A 385 11.81 2.41 10.75
N LEU A 386 13.12 2.67 10.81
CA LEU A 386 13.63 4.04 10.72
C LEU A 386 13.55 4.45 9.25
N ILE A 387 12.75 5.48 8.96
CA ILE A 387 12.45 5.87 7.58
C ILE A 387 13.04 7.21 7.19
N GLY A 388 13.52 8.01 8.15
CA GLY A 388 14.02 9.34 7.86
C GLY A 388 14.24 10.20 9.09
N ALA A 389 14.35 11.51 8.87
CA ALA A 389 14.59 12.50 9.92
C ALA A 389 13.96 13.86 9.58
N LEU A 390 13.78 14.69 10.62
CA LEU A 390 13.42 16.10 10.46
C LEU A 390 14.63 16.91 9.98
N ILE A 391 14.35 17.86 9.10
CA ILE A 391 15.33 18.79 8.54
C ILE A 391 14.88 20.22 8.79
N GLN A 392 15.83 21.15 8.83
CA GLN A 392 15.50 22.56 8.86
C GLN A 392 14.88 22.99 7.53
N HIS A 393 13.71 23.64 7.58
CA HIS A 393 13.07 24.16 6.37
C HIS A 393 13.66 25.53 6.01
N ARG A 394 14.04 25.69 4.73
CA ARG A 394 14.44 26.98 4.14
C ARG A 394 13.29 27.53 3.28
N PRO A 395 13.00 28.85 3.29
CA PRO A 395 11.84 29.44 2.61
C PRO A 395 11.67 29.06 1.13
N ASP A 396 12.77 28.84 0.41
CA ASP A 396 12.78 28.56 -1.03
C ASP A 396 12.83 27.06 -1.36
N SER A 397 12.62 26.18 -0.38
CA SER A 397 12.77 24.73 -0.54
C SER A 397 11.51 23.98 -0.10
N SER A 398 11.26 22.81 -0.69
CA SER A 398 10.15 21.94 -0.25
C SER A 398 10.32 21.54 1.22
N ARG A 399 9.23 21.49 1.98
CA ARG A 399 9.24 20.95 3.36
C ARG A 399 9.27 19.42 3.41
N ALA A 400 8.97 18.75 2.30
CA ALA A 400 8.90 17.30 2.21
C ALA A 400 9.91 16.82 1.16
N HIS A 401 10.83 15.95 1.57
CA HIS A 401 11.81 15.31 0.71
C HIS A 401 11.60 13.80 0.80
N VAL A 402 11.27 13.17 -0.32
CA VAL A 402 11.01 11.73 -0.40
C VAL A 402 11.95 11.13 -1.43
N CYS A 403 12.86 10.29 -0.96
CA CYS A 403 13.90 9.69 -1.78
C CYS A 403 13.48 8.29 -2.26
N HIS A 404 13.92 7.92 -3.46
CA HIS A 404 13.83 6.57 -4.03
C HIS A 404 12.41 5.97 -4.15
N LEU A 405 11.37 6.82 -4.23
CA LEU A 405 9.99 6.34 -4.39
C LEU A 405 9.81 5.57 -5.70
N LEU A 406 10.32 6.08 -6.82
CA LEU A 406 10.30 5.36 -8.10
C LEU A 406 10.99 4.01 -8.02
N ASP A 407 12.16 3.95 -7.39
CA ASP A 407 12.95 2.74 -7.31
C ASP A 407 12.19 1.67 -6.53
N ALA A 408 11.59 2.04 -5.39
CA ALA A 408 10.75 1.15 -4.60
C ALA A 408 9.51 0.67 -5.38
N LEU A 409 8.83 1.55 -6.11
CA LEU A 409 7.66 1.18 -6.93
C LEU A 409 8.04 0.25 -8.09
N LYS A 410 9.19 0.47 -8.73
CA LYS A 410 9.72 -0.37 -9.82
C LYS A 410 10.17 -1.75 -9.33
N VAL A 411 10.86 -1.83 -8.18
CA VAL A 411 11.32 -3.11 -7.61
C VAL A 411 10.14 -4.04 -7.31
N ASN A 412 9.05 -3.50 -6.77
CA ASN A 412 7.82 -4.26 -6.56
C ASN A 412 7.15 -4.66 -7.88
N THR A 413 7.17 -3.79 -8.90
CA THR A 413 6.69 -4.14 -10.24
C THR A 413 7.42 -5.38 -10.78
N LEU A 414 8.73 -5.54 -10.52
CA LEU A 414 9.48 -6.75 -10.90
C LEU A 414 9.16 -7.99 -10.05
N GLN A 415 8.68 -7.83 -8.81
CA GLN A 415 8.16 -8.95 -8.01
C GLN A 415 6.76 -9.37 -8.44
N LEU A 416 5.95 -8.42 -8.91
CA LEU A 416 4.61 -8.66 -9.45
C LEU A 416 4.62 -9.52 -10.71
N LEU A 417 5.65 -9.35 -11.54
CA LEU A 417 5.92 -10.20 -12.69
C LEU A 417 6.18 -11.68 -12.33
N LYS A 418 6.40 -12.02 -11.05
CA LYS A 418 6.62 -13.41 -10.61
C LYS A 418 5.35 -14.15 -10.20
N ASN A 419 4.27 -13.43 -9.87
CA ASN A 419 3.06 -13.98 -9.25
C ASN A 419 1.81 -13.89 -10.15
N ILE A 420 1.97 -13.49 -11.41
CA ILE A 420 0.90 -13.62 -12.40
C ILE A 420 0.92 -15.07 -12.90
N PRO A 421 -0.16 -15.85 -12.79
CA PRO A 421 -0.24 -17.13 -13.48
C PRO A 421 -0.20 -16.86 -14.99
N VAL A 422 0.94 -17.17 -15.60
CA VAL A 422 1.15 -17.02 -17.04
C VAL A 422 0.35 -18.11 -17.75
N SER A 423 -0.89 -17.77 -18.12
CA SER A 423 -1.75 -18.59 -18.97
C SER A 423 -1.49 -18.32 -20.47
N SER A 424 -0.22 -18.20 -20.85
CA SER A 424 0.17 -18.19 -22.25
C SER A 424 1.47 -18.97 -22.40
N LYS A 425 1.41 -20.14 -23.02
CA LYS A 425 2.61 -20.84 -23.46
C LYS A 425 3.44 -19.88 -24.32
N PRO A 426 4.76 -19.72 -24.08
CA PRO A 426 5.59 -19.00 -25.02
C PRO A 426 5.54 -19.69 -26.39
N ASN A 427 5.25 -18.93 -27.46
CA ASN A 427 5.20 -19.46 -28.83
C ASN A 427 6.54 -20.05 -29.30
N PHE A 428 7.65 -19.76 -28.60
CA PHE A 428 8.96 -20.38 -28.85
C PHE A 428 9.83 -20.38 -27.59
N THR A 429 10.57 -21.46 -27.35
CA THR A 429 11.56 -21.58 -26.27
C THR A 429 12.96 -21.53 -26.89
N ARG A 430 13.79 -20.57 -26.48
CA ARG A 430 15.16 -20.42 -26.99
C ARG A 430 16.08 -21.52 -26.46
N ASN A 431 17.01 -21.96 -27.30
CA ASN A 431 18.00 -22.98 -26.97
C ASN A 431 19.23 -22.33 -26.34
N ALA A 432 19.48 -22.59 -25.07
CA ALA A 432 20.67 -22.10 -24.36
C ALA A 432 21.77 -23.17 -24.33
N ALA A 433 22.99 -22.79 -24.71
CA ALA A 433 24.19 -23.57 -24.48
C ALA A 433 24.92 -23.07 -23.22
N VAL A 434 25.31 -24.00 -22.35
CA VAL A 434 26.02 -23.69 -21.10
C VAL A 434 27.46 -24.15 -21.21
N PHE A 435 28.41 -23.24 -21.01
CA PHE A 435 29.84 -23.54 -20.98
C PHE A 435 30.33 -23.62 -19.54
N LEU A 436 31.02 -24.70 -19.22
CA LEU A 436 31.51 -24.99 -17.87
C LEU A 436 33.03 -25.22 -17.86
N CYS A 437 33.70 -24.75 -16.82
CA CYS A 437 35.10 -25.06 -16.52
C CYS A 437 35.35 -25.52 -15.07
N THR A 438 34.32 -25.62 -14.22
CA THR A 438 34.47 -25.93 -12.80
C THR A 438 33.52 -27.03 -12.34
N THR A 439 33.95 -27.84 -11.40
CA THR A 439 33.09 -28.75 -10.61
C THR A 439 32.20 -27.94 -9.66
N GLY A 440 30.92 -28.31 -9.52
CA GLY A 440 29.95 -27.68 -8.61
C GLY A 440 28.47 -27.93 -8.95
N THR A 441 27.59 -27.64 -7.98
CA THR A 441 26.13 -27.83 -8.03
C THR A 441 25.36 -26.89 -8.99
N LYS A 442 26.07 -26.01 -9.71
CA LYS A 442 25.49 -24.88 -10.47
C LYS A 442 24.66 -25.30 -11.68
N LEU A 443 25.05 -26.40 -12.34
CA LEU A 443 24.37 -26.86 -13.55
C LEU A 443 23.00 -27.47 -13.22
N GLN A 444 22.88 -28.19 -12.10
CA GLN A 444 21.64 -28.88 -11.71
C GLN A 444 20.50 -27.86 -11.51
N LEU A 445 20.75 -26.78 -10.77
CA LEU A 445 19.76 -25.74 -10.51
C LEU A 445 19.37 -24.96 -11.76
N LEU A 446 20.30 -24.77 -12.71
CA LEU A 446 20.00 -24.15 -14.00
C LEU A 446 19.11 -25.05 -14.86
N ILE A 447 19.39 -26.36 -14.85
CA ILE A 447 18.56 -27.38 -15.50
C ILE A 447 17.16 -27.41 -14.87
N ASP A 448 17.08 -27.47 -13.53
CA ASP A 448 15.81 -27.53 -12.80
C ASP A 448 14.98 -26.26 -13.00
N SER A 449 15.63 -25.09 -13.03
CA SER A 449 14.97 -23.80 -13.27
C SER A 449 14.43 -23.69 -14.69
N THR A 450 15.11 -24.26 -15.70
CA THR A 450 14.69 -24.21 -17.11
C THR A 450 13.70 -25.31 -17.50
N ARG A 451 13.51 -26.34 -16.66
CA ARG A 451 12.54 -27.43 -16.85
C ARG A 451 11.12 -27.15 -16.40
N LYS A 452 10.91 -26.13 -15.56
CA LYS A 452 9.57 -25.71 -15.14
C LYS A 452 8.77 -25.25 -16.37
N SER A 453 7.47 -25.57 -16.41
CA SER A 453 6.57 -25.20 -17.51
C SER A 453 6.47 -23.68 -17.66
N GLY A 454 6.60 -23.14 -18.88
CA GLY A 454 6.46 -21.70 -19.16
C GLY A 454 7.77 -20.93 -19.38
N ASN A 455 8.92 -21.61 -19.46
CA ASN A 455 10.22 -20.95 -19.62
C ASN A 455 10.54 -20.52 -21.06
N TRP A 456 11.14 -19.33 -21.18
CA TRP A 456 11.64 -18.74 -22.43
C TRP A 456 12.99 -19.28 -22.90
N ALA A 457 13.67 -20.08 -22.07
CA ALA A 457 14.92 -20.76 -22.41
C ALA A 457 14.92 -22.20 -21.92
N ARG A 458 15.48 -23.11 -22.72
CA ARG A 458 15.82 -24.48 -22.30
C ARG A 458 17.33 -24.69 -22.44
N VAL A 459 17.94 -25.42 -21.50
CA VAL A 459 19.32 -25.87 -21.67
C VAL A 459 19.34 -26.96 -22.72
N ALA A 460 19.78 -26.62 -23.93
CA ALA A 460 19.78 -27.51 -25.09
C ALA A 460 21.12 -28.24 -25.27
N LEU A 461 22.19 -27.68 -24.74
CA LEU A 461 23.55 -28.19 -24.89
C LEU A 461 24.43 -27.77 -23.71
N VAL A 462 25.29 -28.68 -23.25
CA VAL A 462 26.36 -28.36 -22.29
C VAL A 462 27.72 -28.64 -22.93
N ILE A 463 28.56 -27.61 -22.98
CA ILE A 463 29.92 -27.70 -23.54
C ILE A 463 30.94 -27.55 -22.41
N SER A 464 31.95 -28.42 -22.41
CA SER A 464 33.11 -28.34 -21.52
C SER A 464 34.39 -28.46 -22.33
N THR A 465 35.46 -27.82 -21.85
CA THR A 465 36.81 -28.03 -22.41
C THR A 465 37.55 -29.19 -21.76
N GLN A 466 36.93 -29.91 -20.82
CA GLN A 466 37.52 -31.02 -20.07
C GLN A 466 36.58 -32.22 -20.07
N ALA A 467 37.13 -33.42 -20.35
CA ALA A 467 36.36 -34.65 -20.51
C ALA A 467 35.85 -35.28 -19.20
N ALA A 468 36.48 -34.95 -18.06
CA ALA A 468 36.27 -35.61 -16.77
C ALA A 468 35.46 -34.77 -15.76
N VAL A 469 34.47 -34.01 -16.24
CA VAL A 469 33.65 -33.13 -15.40
C VAL A 469 32.37 -33.85 -14.97
N GLU A 470 32.14 -33.98 -13.66
CA GLU A 470 30.98 -34.70 -13.08
C GLU A 470 29.63 -34.13 -13.57
N GLU A 471 29.60 -32.84 -13.84
CA GLU A 471 28.45 -32.09 -14.33
C GLU A 471 28.03 -32.52 -15.75
N LEU A 472 28.97 -32.98 -16.59
CA LEU A 472 28.61 -33.55 -17.90
C LEU A 472 27.84 -34.86 -17.74
N LYS A 473 28.20 -35.67 -16.74
CA LYS A 473 27.46 -36.90 -16.41
C LYS A 473 26.07 -36.57 -15.88
N LYS A 474 25.95 -35.52 -15.05
CA LYS A 474 24.65 -35.04 -14.54
C LYS A 474 23.74 -34.55 -15.66
N ALA A 475 24.26 -33.74 -16.58
CA ALA A 475 23.50 -33.26 -17.76
C ALA A 475 23.08 -34.41 -18.69
N ALA A 476 23.98 -35.34 -18.98
CA ALA A 476 23.67 -36.52 -19.78
C ALA A 476 22.64 -37.43 -19.09
N GLY A 477 22.75 -37.61 -17.76
CA GLY A 477 21.83 -38.42 -16.96
C GLY A 477 20.39 -37.88 -16.92
N VAL A 478 20.21 -36.60 -17.22
CA VAL A 478 18.89 -36.00 -17.38
C VAL A 478 18.48 -35.83 -18.85
N GLY A 479 19.27 -36.32 -19.81
CA GLY A 479 18.94 -36.31 -21.24
C GLY A 479 19.32 -35.04 -21.99
N ILE A 480 20.19 -34.19 -21.44
CA ILE A 480 20.72 -33.01 -22.15
C ILE A 480 21.99 -33.41 -22.91
N PRO A 481 22.09 -33.12 -24.22
CA PRO A 481 23.30 -33.36 -25.00
C PRO A 481 24.52 -32.67 -24.40
N THR A 482 25.64 -33.38 -24.34
CA THR A 482 26.92 -32.85 -23.87
C THR A 482 28.01 -33.00 -24.92
N ARG A 483 28.93 -32.03 -24.96
CA ARG A 483 30.08 -32.03 -25.86
C ARG A 483 31.33 -31.63 -25.08
N VAL A 484 32.40 -32.39 -25.31
CA VAL A 484 33.74 -32.05 -24.82
C VAL A 484 34.53 -31.56 -26.02
N ILE A 485 34.97 -30.31 -25.97
CA ILE A 485 35.79 -29.70 -27.02
C ILE A 485 37.05 -29.22 -26.33
N ASP A 486 38.06 -30.09 -26.28
CA ASP A 486 39.33 -29.77 -25.63
C ASP A 486 40.26 -29.05 -26.62
N PRO A 487 40.69 -27.80 -26.31
CA PRO A 487 41.55 -27.01 -27.19
C PRO A 487 42.89 -27.68 -27.52
N MET A 488 43.36 -28.64 -26.70
CA MET A 488 44.60 -29.39 -26.94
C MET A 488 44.55 -30.26 -28.21
N PHE A 489 43.36 -30.57 -28.72
CA PHE A 489 43.18 -31.34 -29.95
C PHE A 489 43.15 -30.49 -31.23
N PHE A 490 43.38 -29.18 -31.14
CA PHE A 490 43.34 -28.25 -32.28
C PHE A 490 44.70 -27.62 -32.52
N GLY A 491 45.11 -27.57 -33.80
CA GLY A 491 46.40 -27.01 -34.20
C GLY A 491 46.46 -25.48 -34.11
N CYS A 492 45.31 -24.80 -34.11
CA CYS A 492 45.22 -23.36 -33.90
C CYS A 492 43.92 -22.96 -33.19
N HIS A 493 43.92 -21.76 -32.60
CA HIS A 493 42.78 -21.23 -31.85
C HIS A 493 41.53 -21.01 -32.71
N ALA A 494 41.71 -20.66 -33.99
CA ALA A 494 40.61 -20.46 -34.93
C ALA A 494 39.83 -21.76 -35.20
N ASP A 495 40.52 -22.89 -35.38
CA ASP A 495 39.87 -24.19 -35.62
C ASP A 495 39.05 -24.66 -34.43
N PHE A 496 39.52 -24.37 -33.22
CA PHE A 496 38.81 -24.62 -31.98
C PHE A 496 37.49 -23.82 -31.91
N GLU A 497 37.52 -22.52 -32.17
CA GLU A 497 36.34 -21.65 -32.14
C GLU A 497 35.36 -21.93 -33.29
N LEU A 498 35.87 -22.29 -34.46
CA LEU A 498 35.05 -22.77 -35.58
C LEU A 498 34.32 -24.06 -35.20
N THR A 499 34.98 -24.97 -34.50
CA THR A 499 34.37 -26.22 -34.03
C THR A 499 33.31 -25.95 -32.97
N ILE A 500 33.56 -25.04 -32.02
CA ILE A 500 32.54 -24.58 -31.07
C ILE A 500 31.34 -24.00 -31.83
N SER A 501 31.57 -23.12 -32.80
CA SER A 501 30.48 -22.50 -33.55
C SER A 501 29.65 -23.51 -34.33
N LYS A 502 30.28 -24.50 -34.98
CA LYS A 502 29.59 -25.59 -35.67
C LYS A 502 28.71 -26.41 -34.73
N VAL A 503 29.23 -26.72 -33.54
CA VAL A 503 28.47 -27.44 -32.51
C VAL A 503 27.29 -26.60 -32.01
N LEU A 504 27.48 -25.30 -31.79
CA LEU A 504 26.37 -24.41 -31.40
C LEU A 504 25.29 -24.32 -32.48
N GLU A 505 25.68 -24.32 -33.76
CA GLU A 505 24.77 -24.36 -34.91
C GLU A 505 24.03 -25.71 -35.04
N GLU A 506 24.73 -26.84 -34.85
CA GLU A 506 24.16 -28.20 -34.85
C GLU A 506 22.99 -28.32 -33.86
N PHE A 507 23.14 -27.73 -32.67
CA PHE A 507 22.11 -27.74 -31.63
C PHE A 507 21.15 -26.54 -31.69
N SER A 508 21.20 -25.75 -32.77
CA SER A 508 20.35 -24.57 -32.99
C SER A 508 20.34 -23.62 -31.80
N VAL A 509 21.53 -23.29 -31.28
CA VAL A 509 21.68 -22.47 -30.06
C VAL A 509 21.37 -21.00 -30.33
N ASP A 510 20.53 -20.42 -29.48
CA ASP A 510 20.12 -19.01 -29.52
C ASP A 510 20.85 -18.14 -28.49
N LEU A 511 21.30 -18.74 -27.39
CA LEU A 511 21.92 -18.06 -26.25
C LEU A 511 23.08 -18.88 -25.68
N ILE A 512 24.18 -18.23 -25.34
CA ILE A 512 25.37 -18.83 -24.75
C ILE A 512 25.54 -18.29 -23.34
N CYS A 513 25.66 -19.18 -22.35
CA CYS A 513 25.93 -18.83 -20.98
C CYS A 513 27.30 -19.35 -20.52
N TYR A 514 28.15 -18.44 -20.07
CA TYR A 514 29.43 -18.76 -19.47
C TYR A 514 29.27 -18.85 -17.96
N VAL A 515 29.44 -20.06 -17.43
CA VAL A 515 29.36 -20.36 -16.00
C VAL A 515 30.75 -20.78 -15.53
N GLY A 516 31.54 -19.79 -15.12
CA GLY A 516 32.93 -20.01 -14.69
C GLY A 516 33.88 -20.38 -15.82
N PHE A 517 33.48 -20.18 -17.08
CA PHE A 517 34.32 -20.42 -18.26
C PHE A 517 35.40 -19.33 -18.37
N ARG A 518 36.67 -19.70 -18.13
CA ARG A 518 37.80 -18.75 -17.96
C ARG A 518 38.67 -18.54 -19.21
N ARG A 519 38.15 -18.84 -20.40
CA ARG A 519 38.89 -18.63 -21.65
C ARG A 519 38.37 -17.41 -22.40
N THR A 520 39.31 -16.59 -22.87
CA THR A 520 39.04 -15.50 -23.82
C THR A 520 38.73 -16.10 -25.19
N MET A 521 37.73 -15.55 -25.85
CA MET A 521 37.37 -15.86 -27.24
C MET A 521 37.83 -14.73 -28.15
N SER A 522 38.07 -15.03 -29.42
CA SER A 522 38.47 -14.05 -30.43
C SER A 522 37.37 -13.03 -30.71
N ALA A 523 37.78 -11.86 -31.21
CA ALA A 523 36.87 -10.83 -31.69
C ALA A 523 35.90 -11.35 -32.77
N GLN A 524 36.35 -12.28 -33.63
CA GLN A 524 35.52 -12.89 -34.66
C GLN A 524 34.40 -13.74 -34.06
N PHE A 525 34.70 -14.54 -33.03
CA PHE A 525 33.71 -15.33 -32.32
C PHE A 525 32.69 -14.44 -31.58
N LEU A 526 33.17 -13.41 -30.86
CA LEU A 526 32.33 -12.47 -30.13
C LEU A 526 31.42 -11.66 -31.06
N THR A 527 31.90 -11.31 -32.25
CA THR A 527 31.10 -10.63 -33.28
C THR A 527 30.00 -11.54 -33.82
N LYS A 528 30.33 -12.81 -34.12
CA LYS A 528 29.37 -13.80 -34.62
C LYS A 528 28.22 -14.05 -33.62
N TRP A 529 28.54 -14.04 -32.33
CA TRP A 529 27.58 -14.31 -31.25
C TRP A 529 27.22 -13.05 -30.44
N LYS A 530 27.38 -11.86 -31.04
CA LYS A 530 27.12 -10.57 -30.38
C LYS A 530 25.70 -10.50 -29.84
N GLY A 531 25.56 -10.04 -28.59
CA GLY A 531 24.26 -9.96 -27.88
C GLY A 531 23.67 -11.31 -27.46
N LYS A 532 24.34 -12.43 -27.76
CA LYS A 532 23.91 -13.79 -27.39
C LYS A 532 24.80 -14.45 -26.34
N ILE A 533 25.88 -13.80 -25.89
CA ILE A 533 26.78 -14.37 -24.87
C ILE A 533 26.60 -13.61 -23.55
N VAL A 534 26.20 -14.33 -22.51
CA VAL A 534 26.10 -13.83 -21.13
C VAL A 534 27.16 -14.50 -20.27
N ASN A 535 27.95 -13.70 -19.57
CA ASN A 535 28.92 -14.19 -18.60
C ASN A 535 28.60 -13.66 -17.20
N THR A 536 29.03 -14.39 -16.17
CA THR A 536 28.76 -14.06 -14.78
C THR A 536 30.01 -14.05 -13.92
N TYR A 537 30.13 -13.03 -13.09
CA TYR A 537 31.26 -12.80 -12.18
C TYR A 537 30.77 -12.84 -10.73
N ARG A 538 31.58 -13.41 -9.84
CA ARG A 538 31.35 -13.43 -8.38
C ARG A 538 31.79 -12.13 -7.69
N THR A 539 31.79 -11.03 -8.44
CA THR A 539 32.18 -9.70 -7.96
C THR A 539 31.24 -8.65 -8.53
N LEU A 540 31.14 -7.52 -7.84
CA LEU A 540 30.46 -6.34 -8.36
C LEU A 540 31.39 -5.61 -9.36
N SER A 541 30.87 -5.37 -10.56
CA SER A 541 31.50 -4.56 -11.60
C SER A 541 31.66 -3.08 -11.17
N PRO A 542 32.69 -2.34 -11.67
CA PRO A 542 33.06 -0.99 -11.24
C PRO A 542 32.04 0.14 -11.49
N SER A 543 30.82 -0.10 -11.98
CA SER A 543 29.75 0.93 -11.98
C SER A 543 29.30 1.35 -10.56
N LEU A 544 29.84 0.72 -9.51
CA LEU A 544 29.75 1.13 -8.10
C LEU A 544 30.96 1.95 -7.60
N LYS A 545 31.96 2.25 -8.45
CA LYS A 545 33.00 3.23 -8.12
C LYS A 545 32.45 4.63 -8.40
N ALA A 546 31.80 5.21 -7.41
CA ALA A 546 31.84 6.66 -7.28
C ALA A 546 33.32 7.10 -7.35
N GLU A 547 33.62 8.11 -8.16
CA GLU A 547 34.95 8.70 -8.26
C GLU A 547 35.51 8.98 -6.86
N GLY A 548 36.66 8.39 -6.53
CA GLY A 548 37.49 8.82 -5.39
C GLY A 548 37.63 7.90 -4.16
N ALA A 549 37.01 6.72 -4.10
CA ALA A 549 37.20 5.82 -2.94
C ALA A 549 38.11 4.61 -3.26
N SER A 550 39.31 4.61 -2.66
CA SER A 550 40.22 3.46 -2.62
C SER A 550 39.54 2.25 -1.99
N GLN A 551 39.81 1.04 -2.51
CA GLN A 551 39.21 -0.24 -2.09
C GLN A 551 39.63 -0.75 -0.69
N ALA A 552 39.96 0.15 0.24
CA ALA A 552 40.21 -0.21 1.62
C ALA A 552 38.98 0.19 2.47
N GLY A 553 37.98 -0.69 2.56
CA GLY A 553 36.88 -0.54 3.55
C GLY A 553 35.44 -0.87 3.13
N MET A 554 35.18 -1.39 1.92
CA MET A 554 33.81 -1.68 1.49
C MET A 554 33.20 -2.94 2.18
N LYS A 555 32.08 -2.74 2.91
CA LYS A 555 31.27 -3.80 3.58
C LYS A 555 30.27 -4.54 2.66
N ARG A 556 30.52 -4.61 1.34
CA ARG A 556 29.57 -5.20 0.37
C ARG A 556 30.29 -6.09 -0.66
N SER A 557 29.76 -7.29 -0.87
CA SER A 557 30.13 -8.24 -1.93
C SER A 557 28.95 -8.43 -2.90
N GLY A 558 29.10 -9.20 -3.97
CA GLY A 558 27.99 -9.45 -4.89
C GLY A 558 28.39 -10.12 -6.20
N CYS A 559 27.43 -10.26 -7.10
CA CYS A 559 27.57 -10.93 -8.38
C CYS A 559 27.05 -10.06 -9.52
N THR A 560 27.69 -10.17 -10.69
CA THR A 560 27.34 -9.41 -11.89
C THR A 560 27.13 -10.37 -13.05
N ALA A 561 26.01 -10.23 -13.77
CA ALA A 561 25.83 -10.80 -15.10
C ALA A 561 25.95 -9.70 -16.16
N CYS A 562 26.72 -9.94 -17.21
CA CYS A 562 26.90 -8.98 -18.30
C CYS A 562 27.00 -9.69 -19.66
N PHE A 563 26.74 -8.92 -20.72
CA PHE A 563 27.07 -9.36 -22.07
C PHE A 563 28.58 -9.43 -22.26
N MET A 564 29.04 -10.39 -23.06
CA MET A 564 30.43 -10.43 -23.52
C MET A 564 30.56 -9.65 -24.83
N ILE A 565 31.49 -8.70 -24.84
CA ILE A 565 31.90 -7.93 -26.02
C ILE A 565 33.43 -7.85 -26.05
N ASP A 566 33.98 -7.62 -27.23
CA ASP A 566 35.43 -7.55 -27.40
C ASP A 566 36.02 -6.35 -26.66
N GLY A 567 37.20 -6.53 -26.04
CA GLY A 567 37.93 -5.47 -25.35
C GLY A 567 37.30 -4.88 -24.06
N ARG A 568 36.12 -5.34 -23.61
CA ARG A 568 35.42 -4.81 -22.42
C ARG A 568 35.11 -5.90 -21.39
N VAL A 569 35.78 -5.84 -20.23
CA VAL A 569 35.58 -6.77 -19.12
C VAL A 569 35.43 -6.01 -17.79
N PRO A 570 34.28 -6.11 -17.10
CA PRO A 570 33.03 -6.73 -17.57
C PRO A 570 32.38 -5.90 -18.68
N GLY A 571 31.64 -6.56 -19.57
CA GLY A 571 30.86 -5.89 -20.60
C GLY A 571 29.56 -5.26 -20.05
N PRO A 572 28.64 -4.85 -20.94
CA PRO A 572 27.40 -4.18 -20.57
C PRO A 572 26.55 -5.04 -19.62
N ILE A 573 26.15 -4.46 -18.49
CA ILE A 573 25.55 -5.19 -17.36
C ILE A 573 24.10 -5.54 -17.66
N VAL A 574 23.77 -6.83 -17.54
CA VAL A 574 22.39 -7.34 -17.60
C VAL A 574 21.72 -7.19 -16.24
N MET A 575 22.41 -7.58 -15.17
CA MET A 575 21.92 -7.43 -13.80
C MET A 575 23.03 -7.61 -12.76
N GLN A 576 22.80 -7.12 -11.54
CA GLN A 576 23.68 -7.32 -10.39
C GLN A 576 22.87 -7.72 -9.15
N GLU A 577 23.49 -8.48 -8.26
CA GLU A 577 22.92 -8.83 -6.95
C GLU A 577 23.98 -8.59 -5.87
N THR A 578 23.62 -7.87 -4.81
CA THR A 578 24.55 -7.51 -3.71
C THR A 578 24.32 -8.41 -2.50
N VAL A 579 25.41 -8.81 -1.84
CA VAL A 579 25.45 -9.64 -0.63
C VAL A 579 26.23 -8.87 0.46
N ARG A 580 25.82 -8.95 1.73
CA ARG A 580 26.53 -8.23 2.81
C ARG A 580 27.82 -8.99 3.14
N THR A 581 28.93 -8.29 3.42
CA THR A 581 30.22 -8.96 3.71
C THR A 581 30.26 -9.74 5.03
N VAL A 582 29.20 -9.67 5.84
CA VAL A 582 29.04 -10.46 7.07
C VAL A 582 28.49 -11.87 6.75
N ASP A 583 28.02 -12.09 5.51
CA ASP A 583 27.41 -13.34 5.07
C ASP A 583 28.50 -14.34 4.63
N LYS A 584 28.25 -15.65 4.84
CA LYS A 584 29.19 -16.73 4.48
C LYS A 584 29.42 -16.78 2.96
N GLU A 585 30.52 -17.40 2.54
CA GLU A 585 30.85 -17.59 1.11
C GLU A 585 29.73 -18.33 0.34
N ASP A 586 28.99 -19.21 1.02
CA ASP A 586 27.79 -19.87 0.51
C ASP A 586 26.71 -18.89 0.02
N CYS A 587 26.56 -17.73 0.68
CA CYS A 587 25.57 -16.72 0.32
C CYS A 587 25.91 -16.00 -1.00
N VAL A 588 27.20 -15.84 -1.30
CA VAL A 588 27.66 -15.30 -2.59
C VAL A 588 27.41 -16.32 -3.70
N ASP A 589 27.57 -17.62 -3.40
CA ASP A 589 27.30 -18.69 -4.35
C ASP A 589 25.81 -18.85 -4.69
N GLU A 590 24.93 -18.72 -3.70
CA GLU A 590 23.48 -18.65 -3.95
C GLU A 590 23.08 -17.40 -4.76
N ALA A 591 23.66 -16.23 -4.44
CA ALA A 591 23.41 -15.01 -5.20
C ALA A 591 23.90 -15.14 -6.65
N HIS A 592 25.08 -15.76 -6.85
CA HIS A 592 25.62 -16.05 -8.17
C HIS A 592 24.67 -16.92 -8.99
N GLN A 593 24.11 -17.96 -8.38
CA GLN A 593 23.14 -18.86 -9.01
C GLN A 593 21.84 -18.15 -9.44
N ARG A 594 21.30 -17.28 -8.57
CA ARG A 594 20.09 -16.49 -8.87
C ARG A 594 20.34 -15.51 -10.02
N VAL A 595 21.51 -14.87 -10.04
CA VAL A 595 21.91 -13.93 -11.10
C VAL A 595 22.01 -14.63 -12.45
N ILE A 596 22.64 -15.81 -12.53
CA ILE A 596 22.76 -16.58 -13.78
C ILE A 596 21.38 -16.91 -14.35
N THR A 597 20.50 -17.46 -13.52
CA THR A 597 19.17 -17.93 -13.93
C THR A 597 18.30 -16.78 -14.45
N LYS A 598 18.28 -15.66 -13.73
CA LYS A 598 17.54 -14.46 -14.12
C LYS A 598 18.11 -13.80 -15.38
N ALA A 599 19.44 -13.74 -15.52
CA ALA A 599 20.07 -13.16 -16.70
C ALA A 599 19.72 -13.93 -17.98
N ILE A 600 19.75 -15.27 -17.92
CA ILE A 600 19.36 -16.13 -19.05
C ILE A 600 17.91 -15.86 -19.44
N PHE A 601 17.02 -15.79 -18.46
CA PHE A 601 15.61 -15.49 -18.67
C PHE A 601 15.39 -14.12 -19.34
N LEU A 602 16.04 -13.07 -18.84
CA LEU A 602 15.87 -11.70 -19.34
C LEU A 602 16.33 -11.57 -20.80
N VAL A 603 17.43 -12.23 -21.14
CA VAL A 603 17.96 -12.19 -22.51
C VAL A 603 17.17 -13.11 -23.45
N ALA A 604 16.74 -14.28 -22.97
CA ALA A 604 15.99 -15.22 -23.80
C ALA A 604 14.56 -14.74 -24.11
N SER A 605 13.91 -14.07 -23.16
CA SER A 605 12.60 -13.45 -23.34
C SER A 605 12.64 -12.20 -24.25
N GLY A 606 13.83 -11.65 -24.51
CA GLY A 606 13.99 -10.41 -25.26
C GLY A 606 13.63 -9.15 -24.46
N VAL A 607 13.43 -9.27 -23.13
CA VAL A 607 13.26 -8.12 -22.22
C VAL A 607 14.55 -7.31 -22.16
N VAL A 608 15.70 -7.99 -22.18
CA VAL A 608 17.03 -7.36 -22.24
C VAL A 608 17.73 -7.79 -23.52
N SER A 609 18.14 -6.82 -24.33
CA SER A 609 18.93 -7.06 -25.54
C SER A 609 20.11 -6.11 -25.62
N LEU A 610 21.14 -6.51 -26.36
CA LEU A 610 22.25 -5.63 -26.71
C LEU A 610 21.98 -5.01 -28.07
N ASP A 611 22.02 -3.68 -28.16
CA ASP A 611 21.84 -2.97 -29.44
C ASP A 611 23.13 -2.98 -30.29
N THR A 612 23.04 -2.39 -31.49
CA THR A 612 24.17 -2.30 -32.42
C THR A 612 25.33 -1.46 -31.88
N GLU A 613 25.04 -0.51 -30.98
CA GLU A 613 26.00 0.36 -30.29
C GLU A 613 26.55 -0.22 -28.98
N GLU A 614 26.27 -1.49 -28.69
CA GLU A 614 26.72 -2.20 -27.48
C GLU A 614 26.17 -1.61 -26.18
N ARG A 615 25.00 -0.99 -26.24
CA ARG A 615 24.24 -0.54 -25.08
C ARG A 615 23.15 -1.56 -24.75
N VAL A 616 22.85 -1.67 -23.46
CA VAL A 616 21.79 -2.55 -22.98
C VAL A 616 20.46 -1.85 -23.18
N HIS A 617 19.60 -2.45 -23.99
CA HIS A 617 18.24 -1.99 -24.23
C HIS A 617 17.24 -2.86 -23.47
N TRP A 618 16.32 -2.22 -22.76
CA TRP A 618 15.23 -2.87 -22.05
C TRP A 618 13.95 -2.71 -22.87
N ASN A 619 13.46 -3.80 -23.45
CA ASN A 619 12.27 -3.78 -24.29
C ASN A 619 11.00 -3.92 -23.44
N ALA A 620 10.34 -2.79 -23.20
CA ALA A 620 9.12 -2.70 -22.41
C ALA A 620 7.91 -3.37 -23.10
N ASP A 621 7.87 -3.45 -24.43
CA ASP A 621 6.74 -4.03 -25.17
C ASP A 621 6.77 -5.55 -25.11
N THR A 622 7.94 -6.19 -25.26
CA THR A 622 8.07 -7.64 -25.01
C THR A 622 7.79 -7.95 -23.54
N ALA A 623 8.26 -7.12 -22.60
CA ALA A 623 7.90 -7.26 -21.20
C ALA A 623 6.37 -7.22 -20.96
N THR A 624 5.62 -6.56 -21.84
CA THR A 624 4.15 -6.45 -21.80
C THR A 624 3.46 -7.64 -22.49
N THR A 625 3.98 -8.16 -23.61
CA THR A 625 3.45 -9.39 -24.27
C THR A 625 3.74 -10.67 -23.49
N LEU A 626 4.78 -10.68 -22.65
CA LEU A 626 5.04 -11.76 -21.69
C LEU A 626 4.09 -11.71 -20.47
N CYS A 627 3.32 -10.62 -20.34
CA CYS A 627 2.32 -10.35 -19.29
C CYS A 627 0.86 -10.45 -19.76
N SER A 628 0.62 -10.75 -21.05
CA SER A 628 -0.70 -11.01 -21.64
C SER A 628 -0.85 -12.49 -21.94
#